data_AF-A0A957Y070-F1
#
_entry.id   AF-A0A957Y070-F1
#
_cell.length_a   1.000
_cell.length_b   1.000
_cell.length_c   1.000
_cell.angle_alpha   90.00
_cell.angle_beta   90.00
_cell.angle_gamma   90.00
#
_symmetry.space_group_name_H-M   'P 1'
#
loop_
_entity.id
_entity.type
_entity.pdbx_description
1 polymer ?
#
loop_
_entity_poly.entity_id
_entity_poly.type
_entity_poly.pdbx_seq_one_letter_code
_entity_poly.pdbx_strand_id
1 'polypeptide(L)' 'SGVSQGLMRWYVDRQKAEQQAQAAMETRKDWLPAKCPNCGGPLSVDTVNWTGPSTADCPYCSTNLRPAMQS' A
#
# COMPACT_ATOMS: atom_id res chain seq x y z
N SER A 1 19.62 -32.51 -10.42
CA SER A 1 20.24 -32.05 -9.17
C SER A 1 19.21 -31.30 -8.33
N GLY A 2 18.78 -31.87 -7.20
CA GLY A 2 17.69 -31.30 -6.37
C GLY A 2 18.01 -29.93 -5.75
N VAL A 3 19.29 -29.63 -5.52
CA VAL A 3 19.76 -28.34 -4.99
C VAL A 3 19.51 -27.18 -5.95
N SER A 4 19.69 -27.39 -7.26
CA SER A 4 19.52 -26.36 -8.29
C SER A 4 18.05 -25.96 -8.46
N GLN A 5 17.13 -26.94 -8.40
CA GLN A 5 15.69 -26.69 -8.46
C GLN A 5 15.18 -26.01 -7.17
N GLY A 6 15.75 -26.35 -6.01
CA GLY A 6 15.43 -25.70 -4.73
C GLY A 6 15.77 -24.21 -4.70
N LEU A 7 16.97 -23.84 -5.15
CA LEU A 7 17.43 -22.44 -5.19
C LEU A 7 16.58 -21.59 -6.15
N MET A 8 16.23 -22.13 -7.33
CA MET A 8 15.36 -21.42 -8.28
C MET A 8 13.96 -21.15 -7.69
N ARG A 9 13.39 -22.14 -6.98
CA ARG A 9 12.07 -21.98 -6.35
C ARG A 9 12.06 -20.92 -5.26
N TRP A 10 13.10 -20.88 -4.42
CA TRP A 10 13.25 -19.84 -3.39
C TRP A 10 13.38 -18.44 -4.00
N TYR A 11 14.14 -18.30 -5.09
CA TYR A 11 14.33 -17.01 -5.75
C TYR A 11 13.01 -16.45 -6.31
N VAL A 12 12.21 -17.28 -6.98
CA VAL A 12 10.90 -16.88 -7.52
C VAL A 12 9.94 -16.45 -6.41
N ASP A 13 9.95 -17.15 -5.27
CA ASP A 13 9.08 -16.83 -4.14
C ASP A 13 9.40 -15.44 -3.56
N ARG A 14 10.69 -15.16 -3.36
CA ARG A 14 11.18 -13.84 -2.94
C ARG A 14 10.76 -12.75 -3.93
N GLN A 15 10.94 -12.99 -5.23
CA GLN A 15 10.60 -12.01 -6.25
C GLN A 15 9.10 -11.70 -6.27
N LYS A 16 8.25 -12.71 -6.05
CA LYS A 16 6.80 -12.51 -5.92
C LYS A 16 6.44 -11.69 -4.70
N ALA A 17 7.10 -11.90 -3.56
CA ALA A 17 6.87 -11.09 -2.36
C ALA A 17 7.25 -9.62 -2.60
N GLU A 18 8.38 -9.36 -3.27
CA GLU A 18 8.80 -8.00 -3.65
C GLU A 18 7.78 -7.35 -4.62
N GLN A 19 7.32 -8.09 -5.63
CA GLN A 19 6.29 -7.61 -6.56
C GLN A 19 4.95 -7.34 -5.87
N GLN A 20 4.52 -8.20 -4.93
CA GLN A 20 3.29 -8.01 -4.17
C GLN A 20 3.38 -6.77 -3.26
N ALA A 21 4.54 -6.52 -2.65
CA ALA A 21 4.76 -5.31 -1.86
C ALA A 21 4.67 -4.04 -2.72
N GLN A 22 5.26 -4.07 -3.92
CA GLN A 22 5.17 -2.97 -4.88
C GLN A 22 3.74 -2.76 -5.39
N ALA A 23 3.06 -3.84 -5.80
CA ALA A 23 1.67 -3.79 -6.25
C ALA A 23 0.75 -3.24 -5.16
N ALA A 24 0.94 -3.68 -3.90
CA ALA A 24 0.24 -3.09 -2.77
C ALA A 24 0.51 -1.59 -2.69
N MET A 25 1.78 -1.14 -2.77
CA MET A 25 2.13 0.28 -2.70
C MET A 25 1.57 1.13 -3.85
N GLU A 26 1.33 0.55 -5.03
CA GLU A 26 0.66 1.21 -6.14
C GLU A 26 -0.87 1.27 -5.94
N THR A 27 -1.50 0.19 -5.45
CA THR A 27 -2.95 0.13 -5.16
C THR A 27 -3.39 1.05 -4.03
N ARG A 28 -2.64 1.07 -2.93
CA ARG A 28 -1.65 2.13 -2.72
C ARG A 28 -1.98 3.49 -3.34
N LYS A 29 -1.00 4.24 -3.80
CA LYS A 29 -1.15 5.57 -4.42
C LYS A 29 -2.45 5.87 -5.21
N ASP A 30 -2.99 4.92 -5.98
CA ASP A 30 -4.24 5.07 -6.73
C ASP A 30 -5.45 5.53 -5.90
N TRP A 31 -5.68 5.00 -4.69
CA TRP A 31 -6.90 5.35 -3.92
C TRP A 31 -6.77 6.61 -3.05
N LEU A 32 -5.56 7.11 -2.80
CA LEU A 32 -5.30 8.10 -1.76
C LEU A 32 -5.37 9.46 -2.44
N PRO A 33 -6.38 10.28 -2.11
CA PRO A 33 -6.47 11.61 -2.69
C PRO A 33 -5.26 12.44 -2.25
N ALA A 34 -4.78 13.32 -3.12
CA ALA A 34 -3.67 14.24 -2.80
C ALA A 34 -4.01 15.23 -1.67
N LYS A 35 -5.29 15.41 -1.34
CA LYS A 35 -5.77 16.28 -0.26
C LYS A 35 -6.82 15.57 0.58
N CYS A 36 -6.79 15.82 1.89
CA CYS A 36 -7.75 15.28 2.82
C CYS A 36 -9.14 15.88 2.55
N PRO A 37 -10.19 15.08 2.33
CA PRO A 37 -11.54 15.60 2.10
C PRO A 37 -12.17 16.23 3.36
N ASN A 38 -11.63 15.95 4.55
CA ASN A 38 -12.15 16.48 5.81
C ASN A 38 -11.53 17.84 6.18
N CYS A 39 -10.21 18.00 6.04
CA CYS A 39 -9.51 19.21 6.47
C CYS A 39 -8.77 19.97 5.36
N GLY A 40 -8.67 19.40 4.15
CA GLY A 40 -7.93 19.98 3.02
C GLY A 40 -6.41 19.83 3.08
N GLY A 41 -5.86 19.21 4.13
CA GLY A 41 -4.42 19.00 4.30
C GLY A 41 -3.79 18.12 3.19
N PRO A 42 -2.51 18.32 2.84
CA PRO A 42 -1.85 17.57 1.78
C PRO A 42 -1.55 16.13 2.23
N LEU A 43 -2.09 15.15 1.53
CA LEU A 43 -1.90 13.73 1.84
C LEU A 43 -0.91 13.11 0.85
N SER A 44 -0.11 12.19 1.34
CA SER A 44 0.82 11.41 0.52
C SER A 44 0.95 10.02 1.13
N VAL A 45 1.20 9.02 0.28
CA VAL A 45 1.31 7.62 0.73
C VAL A 45 2.39 7.40 1.79
N ASP A 46 3.39 8.28 1.84
CA ASP A 46 4.49 8.23 2.81
C ASP A 46 4.18 8.96 4.12
N THR A 47 3.28 9.95 4.10
CA THR A 47 3.00 10.81 5.25
C THR A 47 1.79 10.37 6.06
N VAL A 48 0.89 9.58 5.46
CA VAL A 48 -0.31 9.07 6.13
C VAL A 48 -0.01 7.86 6.99
N ASN A 49 -0.74 7.73 8.09
CA ASN A 49 -0.59 6.58 8.99
C ASN A 49 -1.44 5.40 8.49
N TRP A 50 -0.82 4.43 7.81
CA TRP A 50 -1.50 3.23 7.32
C TRP A 50 -2.01 2.37 8.48
N THR A 51 -3.32 2.24 8.62
CA THR A 51 -3.98 1.36 9.59
C THR A 51 -4.40 0.03 8.98
N GLY A 52 -4.33 -0.10 7.66
CA GLY A 52 -4.68 -1.31 6.92
C GLY A 52 -4.25 -1.24 5.45
N PRO A 53 -4.62 -2.25 4.63
CA PRO A 53 -4.22 -2.31 3.22
C PRO A 53 -4.78 -1.15 2.40
N SER A 54 -5.99 -0.71 2.73
CA SER A 54 -6.69 0.40 2.07
C SER A 54 -7.20 1.44 3.09
N THR A 55 -6.70 1.46 4.32
CA THR A 55 -7.15 2.42 5.34
C THR A 55 -5.97 3.18 5.91
N ALA A 56 -6.12 4.49 6.03
CA ALA A 56 -5.09 5.37 6.57
C ALA A 56 -5.71 6.39 7.51
N ASP A 57 -4.90 6.94 8.40
CA ASP A 57 -5.26 8.07 9.23
C ASP A 57 -4.56 9.34 8.73
N CYS A 58 -5.33 10.42 8.63
CA CYS A 58 -4.82 11.72 8.23
C CYS A 58 -3.89 12.28 9.33
N PRO A 59 -2.63 12.63 9.02
CA PRO A 59 -1.69 13.10 10.03
C PRO A 59 -2.02 14.50 10.56
N TYR A 60 -2.93 15.23 9.92
CA TYR A 60 -3.30 16.60 10.32
C TYR A 60 -4.54 16.67 11.19
N CYS A 61 -5.59 15.92 10.86
CA CYS A 61 -6.86 15.96 11.59
C CYS A 61 -7.28 14.63 12.21
N SER A 62 -6.43 13.58 12.09
CA SER A 62 -6.70 12.24 12.62
C SER A 62 -8.04 11.65 12.14
N THR A 63 -8.47 12.04 10.93
CA THR A 63 -9.61 11.41 10.28
C THR A 63 -9.20 10.10 9.65
N ASN A 64 -10.03 9.08 9.81
CA ASN A 64 -9.82 7.78 9.19
C ASN A 64 -10.26 7.83 7.71
N LEU A 65 -9.28 7.79 6.82
CA LEU A 65 -9.42 7.72 5.37
C LEU A 65 -9.67 6.28 4.95
N ARG A 66 -10.72 6.07 4.15
CA ARG A 66 -11.10 4.79 3.58
C ARG A 66 -11.32 4.99 2.08
N PRO A 67 -11.11 3.97 1.23
CA PRO A 67 -11.57 4.02 -0.15
C PRO A 67 -13.03 4.40 -0.11
N ALA A 68 -13.40 5.39 -0.91
CA ALA A 68 -14.78 5.47 -1.35
C ALA A 68 -15.04 4.12 -2.03
N MET A 69 -15.77 3.26 -1.34
CA MET A 69 -16.45 2.12 -1.93
C MET A 69 -17.38 2.71 -3.00
N GLN A 70 -16.80 2.92 -4.19
CA GLN A 70 -17.50 3.34 -5.38
C GLN A 70 -18.32 2.11 -5.81
N SER A 71 -19.51 1.97 -5.21
CA SER A 71 -20.56 1.07 -5.68
C SER A 71 -21.16 1.58 -6.98
#